data_AF-A0A3D3I037-F1
#
_entry.id   AF-A0A3D3I037-F1
#
_cell.length_a   1.000
_cell.length_b   1.000
_cell.length_c   1.000
_cell.angle_alpha   90.00
_cell.angle_beta   90.00
_cell.angle_gamma   90.00
#
_symmetry.space_group_name_H-M   'P 1'
#
loop_
_entity.id
_entity.type
_entity.pdbx_description
1 polymer ?
#
loop_
_entity_poly.entity_id
_entity_poly.type
_entity_poly.pdbx_seq_one_letter_code
_entity_poly.pdbx_strand_id
1 'polypeptide(L)'
;CGFDQIVNMTATYHYRTAGEVNIPMVIRGPAGGYGGGALYHSQMNEAWFANSPGLKIVCPSTPSDAKGLMISALRDPNPVLFYEIKELYRKREIEEELNAGDDAIVPLGKARIAREGADVTLVTYGQNVWHCLEAADNLAKEGYSAEVIDIRTLVPLDEETIIASLQKTNRLVVVNEAPMTCGFAGEILARMTTKAFRYLDAPPARVTRLDTPVPWVKPLELHVLPSVEKITETALQTIRF
;
A
#
# COMPACT_ATOMS: atom_id res chain seq x y z
N CYS A 1 15.91 15.79 2.36
CA CYS A 1 17.25 15.75 1.74
C CYS A 1 17.67 14.29 1.64
N GLY A 2 18.03 13.77 0.45
CA GLY A 2 18.36 12.36 0.24
C GLY A 2 17.90 11.78 -1.09
N PHE A 3 17.00 12.47 -1.80
CA PHE A 3 16.39 11.97 -3.04
C PHE A 3 17.42 11.55 -4.10
N ASP A 4 18.40 12.41 -4.41
CA ASP A 4 19.46 12.10 -5.39
C ASP A 4 20.28 10.87 -5.01
N GLN A 5 20.66 10.76 -3.73
CA GLN A 5 21.45 9.63 -3.24
C GLN A 5 20.67 8.31 -3.32
N ILE A 6 19.35 8.37 -3.16
CA ILE A 6 18.48 7.20 -3.27
C ILE A 6 18.26 6.83 -4.73
N VAL A 7 17.82 7.79 -5.55
CA VAL A 7 17.34 7.55 -6.92
C VAL A 7 18.47 7.45 -7.93
N ASN A 8 19.40 8.41 -7.95
CA ASN A 8 20.44 8.45 -8.96
C ASN A 8 21.64 7.61 -8.55
N MET A 9 21.97 7.57 -7.26
CA MET A 9 23.17 6.87 -6.79
C MET A 9 22.88 5.42 -6.44
N THR A 10 22.11 5.20 -5.39
CA THR A 10 21.85 3.90 -4.79
C THR A 10 21.10 2.96 -5.72
N ALA A 11 19.96 3.39 -6.28
CA ALA A 11 19.10 2.53 -7.11
C ALA A 11 19.81 2.00 -8.37
N THR A 12 20.64 2.83 -8.99
CA THR A 12 21.24 2.52 -10.29
C THR A 12 22.61 1.84 -10.20
N TYR A 13 23.22 1.77 -9.01
CA TYR A 13 24.64 1.40 -8.89
C TYR A 13 24.92 -0.04 -9.34
N HIS A 14 24.06 -0.98 -8.95
CA HIS A 14 24.17 -2.37 -9.37
C HIS A 14 24.13 -2.50 -10.90
N TYR A 15 23.23 -1.75 -11.55
CA TYR A 15 23.16 -1.70 -13.01
C TYR A 15 24.40 -1.04 -13.64
N ARG A 16 24.86 0.10 -13.10
CA ARG A 16 26.04 0.84 -13.62
C ARG A 16 27.34 0.05 -13.55
N THR A 17 27.45 -0.85 -12.58
CA THR A 17 28.59 -1.75 -12.41
C THR A 17 28.38 -3.10 -13.11
N ALA A 18 27.37 -3.22 -13.97
CA ALA A 18 27.03 -4.47 -14.67
C ALA A 18 26.88 -5.69 -13.73
N GLY A 19 26.39 -5.46 -12.52
CA GLY A 19 26.17 -6.49 -11.51
C GLY A 19 27.37 -6.80 -10.62
N GLU A 20 28.53 -6.15 -10.81
CA GLU A 20 29.73 -6.40 -10.01
C GLU A 20 29.58 -5.96 -8.55
N VAL A 21 28.77 -4.92 -8.28
CA VAL A 21 28.59 -4.37 -6.94
C VAL A 21 27.13 -4.44 -6.50
N ASN A 22 26.89 -5.06 -5.34
CA ASN A 22 25.63 -5.03 -4.63
C ASN A 22 25.52 -3.80 -3.73
N ILE A 23 24.31 -3.30 -3.49
CA ILE A 23 24.02 -2.24 -2.53
C ILE A 23 23.03 -2.75 -1.48
N PRO A 24 23.49 -3.60 -0.53
CA PRO A 24 22.64 -4.15 0.52
C PRO A 24 22.34 -3.07 1.56
N MET A 25 21.27 -2.30 1.34
CA MET A 25 20.91 -1.16 2.17
C MET A 25 19.40 -1.07 2.36
N VAL A 26 18.99 -0.92 3.61
CA VAL A 26 17.60 -0.62 3.97
C VAL A 26 17.50 0.85 4.38
N ILE A 27 16.65 1.59 3.67
CA ILE A 27 16.35 2.99 3.99
C ILE A 27 14.92 3.00 4.52
N ARG A 28 14.80 3.21 5.83
CA ARG A 28 13.51 3.17 6.53
C ARG A 28 13.13 4.53 7.05
N GLY A 29 11.83 4.82 7.07
CA GLY A 29 11.33 6.08 7.59
C GLY A 29 9.85 6.06 7.90
N PRO A 30 9.43 6.82 8.93
CA PRO A 30 8.02 7.01 9.22
C PRO A 30 7.33 7.81 8.11
N ALA A 31 6.10 7.42 7.76
CA ALA A 31 5.29 8.07 6.75
C ALA A 31 3.81 8.08 7.14
N GLY A 32 3.00 8.73 6.29
CA GLY A 32 1.55 8.72 6.39
C GLY A 32 0.94 9.81 7.27
N GLY A 33 -0.37 9.99 7.13
CA GLY A 33 -1.17 11.03 7.77
C GLY A 33 -1.74 10.66 9.13
N TYR A 34 -2.93 11.20 9.43
CA TYR A 34 -3.81 10.93 10.58
C TYR A 34 -3.30 11.32 11.98
N GLY A 35 -2.00 11.47 12.17
CA GLY A 35 -1.40 11.82 13.46
C GLY A 35 -1.22 13.32 13.72
N GLY A 36 -1.79 14.20 12.89
CA GLY A 36 -1.64 15.66 13.06
C GLY A 36 -0.27 16.21 12.62
N GLY A 37 0.44 15.50 11.73
CA GLY A 37 1.78 15.87 11.24
C GLY A 37 1.83 17.07 10.27
N ALA A 38 0.66 17.54 9.82
CA ALA A 38 0.52 18.67 8.89
C ALA A 38 1.36 18.54 7.61
N LEU A 39 1.72 19.67 6.99
CA LEU A 39 2.34 19.77 5.67
C LEU A 39 3.56 18.87 5.45
N TYR A 40 4.51 18.87 6.39
CA TYR A 40 5.83 18.24 6.20
C TYR A 40 5.95 16.83 6.77
N HIS A 41 5.04 16.41 7.66
CA HIS A 41 5.13 15.13 8.35
C HIS A 41 3.97 14.18 8.07
N SER A 42 3.11 14.48 7.08
CA SER A 42 1.96 13.65 6.71
C SER A 42 1.97 13.21 5.25
N GLN A 43 3.13 13.26 4.59
CA GLN A 43 3.26 12.87 3.19
C GLN A 43 3.40 11.35 3.04
N MET A 44 2.80 10.84 1.98
CA MET A 44 3.04 9.54 1.42
C MET A 44 3.60 9.81 0.01
N ASN A 45 4.91 9.59 -0.13
CA ASN A 45 5.73 9.99 -1.28
C ASN A 45 6.45 8.82 -1.96
N GLU A 46 6.01 7.61 -1.65
CA GLU A 46 6.41 6.34 -2.22
C GLU A 46 6.36 6.34 -3.75
N ALA A 47 5.38 7.02 -4.36
CA ALA A 47 5.27 7.12 -5.82
C ALA A 47 6.48 7.81 -6.47
N TRP A 48 7.14 8.75 -5.79
CA TRP A 48 8.35 9.41 -6.32
C TRP A 48 9.49 8.40 -6.50
N PHE A 49 9.62 7.48 -5.56
CA PHE A 49 10.66 6.46 -5.58
C PHE A 49 10.25 5.21 -6.37
N ALA A 50 8.96 4.90 -6.44
CA ALA A 50 8.45 3.76 -7.21
C ALA A 50 8.78 3.89 -8.70
N ASN A 51 8.93 5.12 -9.20
CA ASN A 51 9.36 5.43 -10.55
C ASN A 51 10.89 5.38 -10.76
N SER A 52 11.65 4.82 -9.80
CA SER A 52 13.10 4.69 -9.87
C SER A 52 13.51 3.22 -9.94
N PRO A 53 13.80 2.67 -11.15
CA PRO A 53 14.23 1.29 -11.31
C PRO A 53 15.48 0.98 -10.49
N GLY A 54 15.53 -0.23 -9.93
CA GLY A 54 16.60 -0.69 -9.04
C GLY A 54 16.29 -0.54 -7.54
N LEU A 55 15.21 0.14 -7.19
CA LEU A 55 14.66 0.12 -5.83
C LEU A 55 13.62 -0.99 -5.65
N LYS A 56 13.54 -1.50 -4.42
CA LYS A 56 12.37 -2.23 -3.91
C LYS A 56 11.69 -1.37 -2.86
N ILE A 57 10.37 -1.43 -2.77
CA ILE A 57 9.59 -0.57 -1.85
C ILE A 57 8.54 -1.39 -1.13
N VAL A 58 8.55 -1.32 0.20
CA VAL A 58 7.59 -2.02 1.07
C VAL A 58 6.93 -1.07 2.06
N CYS A 59 5.71 -1.42 2.46
CA CYS A 59 4.88 -0.70 3.42
C CYS A 59 4.04 -1.71 4.24
N PRO A 60 4.57 -2.23 5.36
CA PRO A 60 3.83 -3.17 6.23
C PRO A 60 2.58 -2.55 6.85
N SER A 61 1.57 -3.38 7.14
CA SER A 61 0.36 -2.97 7.87
C SER A 61 0.17 -3.64 9.24
N THR A 62 0.95 -4.68 9.56
CA THR A 62 0.90 -5.43 10.84
C THR A 62 2.30 -5.56 11.46
N PRO A 63 2.41 -5.84 12.77
CA PRO A 63 3.69 -6.18 13.39
C PRO A 63 4.41 -7.37 12.73
N SER A 64 3.69 -8.44 12.37
CA SER A 64 4.25 -9.59 11.65
C SER A 64 4.79 -9.21 10.27
N ASP A 65 4.07 -8.37 9.51
CA ASP A 65 4.55 -7.87 8.22
C ASP A 65 5.80 -7.02 8.42
N ALA A 66 5.81 -6.14 9.42
CA ALA A 66 6.95 -5.27 9.69
C ALA A 66 8.20 -6.10 10.03
N LYS A 67 8.09 -7.09 10.91
CA LYS A 67 9.19 -8.00 11.26
C LYS A 67 9.66 -8.79 10.04
N GLY A 68 8.74 -9.49 9.36
CA GLY A 68 9.09 -10.39 8.26
C GLY A 68 9.63 -9.68 7.02
N LEU A 69 9.07 -8.53 6.65
CA LEU A 69 9.58 -7.73 5.54
C LEU A 69 10.92 -7.08 5.90
N MET A 70 11.16 -6.69 7.16
CA MET A 70 12.45 -6.14 7.58
C MET A 70 13.55 -7.20 7.46
N ILE A 71 13.27 -8.44 7.87
CA ILE A 71 14.19 -9.57 7.68
C ILE A 71 14.49 -9.77 6.19
N SER A 72 13.47 -9.79 5.33
CA SER A 72 13.65 -9.89 3.89
C SER A 72 14.46 -8.74 3.30
N ALA A 73 14.19 -7.50 3.73
CA ALA A 73 14.89 -6.31 3.27
C ALA A 73 16.36 -6.31 3.66
N LEU A 74 16.69 -6.72 4.89
CA LEU A 74 18.07 -6.85 5.38
C LEU A 74 18.86 -7.95 4.66
N ARG A 75 18.16 -8.99 4.18
CA ARG A 75 18.77 -10.10 3.41
C ARG A 75 18.89 -9.80 1.92
N ASP A 76 18.27 -8.73 1.43
CA ASP A 76 18.31 -8.36 0.02
C ASP A 76 19.66 -7.73 -0.37
N PRO A 77 20.30 -8.14 -1.47
CA PRO A 77 21.54 -7.54 -1.92
C PRO A 77 21.36 -6.14 -2.56
N ASN A 78 20.12 -5.68 -2.73
CA ASN A 78 19.79 -4.41 -3.36
C ASN A 78 19.04 -3.46 -2.41
N PRO A 79 18.93 -2.17 -2.77
CA PRO A 79 18.33 -1.18 -1.90
C PRO A 79 16.83 -1.40 -1.71
N VAL A 80 16.38 -1.38 -0.44
CA VAL A 80 14.97 -1.48 -0.07
C VAL A 80 14.53 -0.23 0.69
N LEU A 81 13.52 0.45 0.18
CA LEU A 81 12.80 1.50 0.90
C LEU A 81 11.71 0.88 1.76
N PHE A 82 11.74 1.20 3.06
CA PHE A 82 10.85 0.63 4.05
C PHE A 82 10.00 1.74 4.67
N TYR A 83 8.77 1.87 4.19
CA TYR A 83 7.80 2.85 4.65
C TYR A 83 7.07 2.36 5.90
N GLU A 84 7.25 3.05 7.02
CA GLU A 84 6.61 2.68 8.29
C GLU A 84 5.49 3.65 8.60
N ILE A 85 4.25 3.18 8.77
CA ILE A 85 3.14 4.09 9.01
C ILE A 85 3.08 4.49 10.48
N LYS A 86 3.18 5.80 10.75
CA LYS A 86 3.25 6.32 12.13
C LYS A 86 2.07 5.89 12.99
N GLU A 87 0.87 5.88 12.42
CA GLU A 87 -0.35 5.48 13.11
C GLU A 87 -0.33 4.04 13.60
N LEU A 88 0.46 3.17 12.97
CA LEU A 88 0.49 1.75 13.29
C LEU A 88 1.44 1.41 14.45
N TYR A 89 2.44 2.25 14.74
CA TYR A 89 3.46 1.91 15.73
C TYR A 89 2.93 1.61 17.14
N ARG A 90 1.83 2.25 17.54
CA ARG A 90 1.29 2.18 18.91
C ARG A 90 -0.21 1.85 18.92
N LYS A 91 -0.70 1.29 17.80
CA LYS A 91 -2.09 0.89 17.67
C LYS A 91 -2.30 -0.43 18.40
N ARG A 92 -3.00 -0.38 19.54
CA ARG A 92 -3.14 -1.53 20.44
C ARG A 92 -4.02 -2.64 19.85
N GLU A 93 -4.93 -2.27 18.97
CA GLU A 93 -5.89 -3.16 18.31
C GLU A 93 -5.20 -4.19 17.40
N ILE A 94 -3.92 -3.99 17.07
CA ILE A 94 -3.15 -4.80 16.13
C ILE A 94 -1.90 -5.40 16.78
N GLU A 95 -1.83 -5.36 18.11
CA GLU A 95 -0.72 -5.93 18.88
C GLU A 95 -0.63 -7.44 18.64
N GLU A 96 0.59 -7.94 18.41
CA GLU A 96 0.88 -9.33 18.13
C GLU A 96 2.05 -9.79 18.99
N GLU A 97 1.98 -11.02 19.50
CA GLU A 97 3.11 -11.67 20.17
C GLU A 97 4.06 -12.24 19.11
N LEU A 98 5.27 -11.66 19.01
CA LEU A 98 6.27 -12.07 18.02
C LEU A 98 7.39 -12.86 18.70
N ASN A 99 7.53 -14.15 18.39
CA ASN A 99 8.63 -14.95 18.95
C ASN A 99 9.97 -14.56 18.31
N ALA A 100 11.03 -14.43 19.12
CA ALA A 100 12.36 -14.07 18.64
C ALA A 100 13.01 -15.12 17.72
N GLY A 101 12.60 -16.40 17.84
CA GLY A 101 13.11 -17.51 17.03
C GLY A 101 12.36 -17.74 15.71
N ASP A 102 11.22 -17.07 15.50
CA ASP A 102 10.46 -17.23 14.26
C ASP A 102 11.15 -16.41 13.16
N ASP A 103 11.91 -17.10 12.30
CA ASP A 103 12.37 -16.64 10.98
C ASP A 103 11.17 -16.53 10.01
N ALA A 104 10.02 -16.01 10.45
CA ALA A 104 8.87 -15.80 9.59
C ALA A 104 9.20 -14.70 8.56
N ILE A 105 9.79 -15.11 7.45
CA ILE A 105 10.14 -14.27 6.32
C ILE A 105 8.85 -13.95 5.56
N VAL A 106 8.60 -12.67 5.32
CA VAL A 106 7.58 -12.23 4.36
C VAL A 106 8.29 -11.88 3.06
N PRO A 107 8.10 -12.65 1.97
CA PRO A 107 8.80 -12.38 0.72
C PRO A 107 8.47 -10.99 0.16
N LEU A 108 9.49 -10.29 -0.34
CA LEU A 108 9.28 -9.06 -1.10
C LEU A 108 8.48 -9.39 -2.37
N GLY A 109 7.52 -8.54 -2.72
CA GLY A 109 6.68 -8.72 -3.90
C GLY A 109 5.56 -9.74 -3.72
N LYS A 110 5.16 -10.04 -2.48
CA LYS A 110 4.01 -10.89 -2.18
C LYS A 110 2.98 -10.18 -1.32
N ALA A 111 1.76 -10.10 -1.84
CA ALA A 111 0.60 -9.56 -1.16
C ALA A 111 -0.01 -10.59 -0.18
N ARG A 112 -0.94 -10.13 0.66
CA ARG A 112 -1.80 -10.97 1.50
C ARG A 112 -3.25 -10.60 1.27
N ILE A 113 -4.10 -11.62 1.15
CA ILE A 113 -5.55 -11.47 1.32
C ILE A 113 -5.82 -11.36 2.83
N ALA A 114 -6.07 -10.15 3.30
CA ALA A 114 -6.36 -9.86 4.70
C ALA A 114 -7.80 -10.26 5.10
N ARG A 115 -8.69 -10.32 4.11
CA ARG A 115 -10.07 -10.79 4.24
C ARG A 115 -10.54 -11.33 2.90
N GLU A 116 -11.10 -12.53 2.89
CA GLU A 116 -11.74 -13.10 1.70
C GLU A 116 -13.08 -12.41 1.41
N GLY A 117 -13.38 -12.22 0.13
CA GLY A 117 -14.69 -11.72 -0.32
C GLY A 117 -15.04 -12.09 -1.74
N ALA A 118 -16.20 -11.62 -2.22
CA ALA A 118 -16.77 -12.07 -3.50
C ALA A 118 -17.41 -10.95 -4.35
N ASP A 119 -17.72 -9.79 -3.78
CA ASP A 119 -18.47 -8.74 -4.49
C ASP A 119 -17.57 -7.57 -4.95
N VAL A 120 -16.47 -7.31 -4.25
CA VAL A 120 -15.50 -6.26 -4.63
C VAL A 120 -14.12 -6.57 -4.06
N THR A 121 -13.07 -6.27 -4.83
CA THR A 121 -11.68 -6.28 -4.37
C THR A 121 -11.25 -4.89 -3.93
N LEU A 122 -10.85 -4.75 -2.66
CA LEU A 122 -10.21 -3.58 -2.09
C LEU A 122 -8.70 -3.81 -2.02
N VAL A 123 -7.92 -3.06 -2.80
CA VAL A 123 -6.44 -3.17 -2.81
C VAL A 123 -5.82 -1.99 -2.08
N THR A 124 -4.96 -2.24 -1.11
CA THR A 124 -4.38 -1.18 -0.27
C THR A 124 -3.07 -1.61 0.43
N TYR A 125 -2.49 -0.73 1.24
CA TYR A 125 -1.28 -0.93 2.05
C TYR A 125 -1.28 0.01 3.26
N GLY A 126 -0.42 -0.31 4.25
CA GLY A 126 -0.22 0.53 5.43
C GLY A 126 -1.50 0.69 6.27
N GLN A 127 -1.76 1.90 6.79
CA GLN A 127 -2.93 2.19 7.64
C GLN A 127 -4.26 1.87 6.96
N ASN A 128 -4.35 2.05 5.64
CA ASN A 128 -5.60 1.88 4.92
C ASN A 128 -6.05 0.42 4.80
N VAL A 129 -5.19 -0.56 5.10
CA VAL A 129 -5.61 -1.96 5.28
C VAL A 129 -6.70 -2.03 6.37
N TRP A 130 -6.50 -1.35 7.48
CA TRP A 130 -7.45 -1.34 8.59
C TRP A 130 -8.73 -0.57 8.26
N HIS A 131 -8.63 0.55 7.54
CA HIS A 131 -9.83 1.25 7.05
C HIS A 131 -10.63 0.39 6.06
N CYS A 132 -9.96 -0.40 5.21
CA CYS A 132 -10.64 -1.31 4.28
C CYS A 132 -11.29 -2.49 5.00
N LEU A 133 -10.67 -3.04 6.05
CA LEU A 133 -11.28 -4.09 6.88
C LEU A 133 -12.57 -3.60 7.55
N GLU A 134 -12.55 -2.39 8.12
CA GLU A 134 -13.74 -1.77 8.73
C GLU A 134 -14.81 -1.42 7.68
N ALA A 135 -14.40 -0.91 6.51
CA ALA A 135 -15.32 -0.69 5.40
C ALA A 135 -15.96 -2.00 4.92
N ALA A 136 -15.20 -3.10 4.89
CA ALA A 136 -15.71 -4.41 4.57
C ALA A 136 -16.73 -4.93 5.60
N ASP A 137 -16.61 -4.54 6.88
CA ASP A 137 -17.63 -4.82 7.91
C ASP A 137 -18.91 -4.01 7.66
N ASN A 138 -18.79 -2.77 7.21
CA ASN A 138 -19.95 -1.97 6.82
C ASN A 138 -20.64 -2.50 5.56
N LEU A 139 -19.88 -2.95 4.57
CA LEU A 139 -20.41 -3.60 3.37
C LEU A 139 -21.16 -4.91 3.71
N ALA A 140 -20.64 -5.68 4.68
CA ALA A 140 -21.31 -6.91 5.13
C ALA A 140 -22.70 -6.64 5.76
N LYS A 141 -22.87 -5.51 6.45
CA LYS A 141 -24.19 -5.09 6.98
C LYS A 141 -25.19 -4.75 5.86
N GLU A 142 -24.69 -4.35 4.70
CA GLU A 142 -25.47 -4.09 3.48
C GLU A 142 -25.65 -5.35 2.60
N GLY A 143 -25.13 -6.50 3.04
CA GLY A 143 -25.22 -7.78 2.32
C GLY A 143 -24.14 -8.02 1.27
N TYR A 144 -23.05 -7.24 1.26
CA TYR A 144 -21.93 -7.39 0.34
C TYR A 144 -20.65 -7.87 1.03
N SER A 145 -19.84 -8.65 0.32
CA SER A 145 -18.61 -9.28 0.78
C SER A 145 -17.40 -8.71 0.05
N ALA A 146 -16.62 -7.89 0.73
CA ALA A 146 -15.40 -7.30 0.17
C ALA A 146 -14.16 -8.14 0.48
N GLU A 147 -13.39 -8.44 -0.57
CA GLU A 147 -12.04 -8.98 -0.45
C GLU A 147 -11.06 -7.86 -0.18
N VAL A 148 -10.25 -7.97 0.87
CA VAL A 148 -9.23 -6.95 1.21
C VAL A 148 -7.85 -7.51 0.94
N ILE A 149 -7.11 -6.87 0.04
CA ILE A 149 -5.74 -7.21 -0.30
C ILE A 149 -4.81 -6.14 0.27
N ASP A 150 -3.92 -6.59 1.14
CA ASP A 150 -2.74 -5.82 1.55
C ASP A 150 -1.57 -6.15 0.62
N ILE A 151 -1.16 -5.20 -0.20
CA ILE A 151 -0.11 -5.45 -1.20
C ILE A 151 1.25 -5.66 -0.57
N ARG A 152 1.51 -5.12 0.64
CA ARG A 152 2.78 -5.13 1.38
C ARG A 152 4.00 -4.53 0.67
N THR A 153 4.22 -4.91 -0.58
CA THR A 153 5.28 -4.46 -1.48
C THR A 153 4.65 -3.67 -2.62
N LEU A 154 5.12 -2.45 -2.83
CA LEU A 154 4.76 -1.62 -3.96
C LEU A 154 5.63 -1.94 -5.16
N VAL A 155 6.94 -2.14 -4.94
CA VAL A 155 7.89 -2.47 -6.00
C VAL A 155 8.74 -3.67 -5.57
N PRO A 156 8.66 -4.82 -6.27
CA PRO A 156 7.71 -5.15 -7.33
C PRO A 156 6.28 -5.40 -6.78
N LEU A 157 5.26 -5.04 -7.56
CA LEU A 157 3.85 -5.28 -7.20
C LEU A 157 3.46 -6.75 -7.47
N ASP A 158 2.74 -7.36 -6.52
CA ASP A 158 2.13 -8.69 -6.70
C ASP A 158 0.84 -8.62 -7.51
N GLU A 159 0.97 -8.46 -8.81
CA GLU A 159 -0.17 -8.35 -9.72
C GLU A 159 -0.99 -9.64 -9.80
N GLU A 160 -0.36 -10.80 -9.62
CA GLU A 160 -1.01 -12.10 -9.73
C GLU A 160 -2.13 -12.24 -8.69
N THR A 161 -1.86 -11.86 -7.44
CA THR A 161 -2.84 -11.87 -6.35
C THR A 161 -4.03 -10.95 -6.65
N ILE A 162 -3.78 -9.75 -7.19
CA ILE A 162 -4.86 -8.81 -7.53
C ILE A 162 -5.70 -9.34 -8.69
N ILE A 163 -5.07 -9.92 -9.72
CA ILE A 163 -5.77 -10.49 -10.88
C ILE A 163 -6.60 -11.71 -10.48
N ALA A 164 -6.08 -12.57 -9.61
CA ALA A 164 -6.81 -13.73 -9.09
C ALA A 164 -8.07 -13.30 -8.31
N SER A 165 -7.95 -12.25 -7.51
CA SER A 165 -9.10 -11.65 -6.81
C SER A 165 -10.13 -11.06 -7.76
N LEU A 166 -9.68 -10.32 -8.78
CA LEU A 166 -10.55 -9.75 -9.80
C LEU A 166 -11.36 -10.79 -10.58
N GLN A 167 -10.80 -11.98 -10.81
CA GLN A 167 -11.53 -13.09 -11.44
C GLN A 167 -12.73 -13.56 -10.61
N LYS A 168 -12.69 -13.35 -9.30
CA LYS A 168 -13.74 -13.73 -8.35
C LYS A 168 -14.76 -12.60 -8.14
N THR A 169 -14.29 -11.36 -8.02
CA THR A 169 -15.12 -10.23 -7.56
C THR A 169 -15.61 -9.32 -8.68
N ASN A 170 -14.95 -9.35 -9.82
CA ASN A 170 -15.21 -8.53 -11.00
C ASN A 170 -15.18 -7.00 -10.80
N ARG A 171 -14.76 -6.52 -9.63
CA ARG A 171 -14.81 -5.10 -9.24
C ARG A 171 -13.61 -4.71 -8.42
N LEU A 172 -13.08 -3.51 -8.65
CA LEU A 172 -11.84 -3.05 -8.02
C LEU A 172 -11.98 -1.64 -7.46
N VAL A 173 -11.57 -1.49 -6.20
CA VAL A 173 -11.31 -0.20 -5.58
C VAL A 173 -9.89 -0.21 -5.02
N VAL A 174 -9.08 0.78 -5.37
CA VAL A 174 -7.73 0.92 -4.83
C VAL A 174 -7.69 2.07 -3.83
N VAL A 175 -7.17 1.82 -2.63
CA VAL A 175 -7.15 2.79 -1.53
C VAL A 175 -5.71 3.10 -1.14
N ASN A 176 -5.32 4.37 -1.13
CA ASN A 176 -4.04 4.81 -0.57
C ASN A 176 -4.10 6.25 -0.03
N GLU A 177 -3.16 6.65 0.81
CA GLU A 177 -3.14 8.00 1.40
C GLU A 177 -2.28 9.01 0.61
N ALA A 178 -1.68 8.57 -0.50
CA ALA A 178 -0.98 9.44 -1.43
C ALA A 178 -1.97 10.33 -2.22
N PRO A 179 -1.49 11.42 -2.85
CA PRO A 179 -2.28 12.18 -3.82
C PRO A 179 -2.92 11.32 -4.90
N MET A 180 -4.04 11.81 -5.46
CA MET A 180 -4.70 11.17 -6.60
C MET A 180 -3.83 11.24 -7.86
N THR A 181 -3.23 12.40 -8.11
CA THR A 181 -2.43 12.65 -9.30
C THR A 181 -1.07 11.97 -9.18
N CYS A 182 -0.74 11.13 -10.17
CA CYS A 182 0.51 10.36 -10.23
C CYS A 182 0.80 9.52 -8.98
N GLY A 183 -0.22 9.17 -8.19
CA GLY A 183 -0.10 8.28 -7.05
C GLY A 183 -0.07 6.81 -7.45
N PHE A 184 0.40 5.94 -6.54
CA PHE A 184 0.56 4.51 -6.82
C PHE A 184 -0.76 3.79 -7.14
N ALA A 185 -1.88 4.26 -6.59
CA ALA A 185 -3.20 3.78 -6.96
C ALA A 185 -3.51 3.91 -8.47
N GLY A 186 -2.98 4.95 -9.13
CA GLY A 186 -3.09 5.12 -10.59
C GLY A 186 -2.36 4.02 -11.37
N GLU A 187 -1.17 3.63 -10.91
CA GLU A 187 -0.37 2.56 -11.51
C GLU A 187 -1.07 1.20 -11.37
N ILE A 188 -1.63 0.89 -10.20
CA ILE A 188 -2.40 -0.35 -9.99
C ILE A 188 -3.59 -0.40 -10.96
N LEU A 189 -4.36 0.69 -11.06
CA LEU A 189 -5.48 0.76 -12.00
C LEU A 189 -5.02 0.54 -13.44
N ALA A 190 -3.97 1.23 -13.89
CA ALA A 190 -3.47 1.12 -15.25
C ALA A 190 -3.02 -0.31 -15.58
N ARG A 191 -2.35 -1.00 -14.64
CA ARG A 191 -1.95 -2.40 -14.80
C ARG A 191 -3.15 -3.33 -14.87
N MET A 192 -4.12 -3.17 -13.97
CA MET A 192 -5.30 -4.03 -13.91
C MET A 192 -6.21 -3.82 -15.14
N THR A 193 -6.40 -2.59 -15.59
CA THR A 193 -7.15 -2.30 -16.83
C THR A 193 -6.38 -2.73 -18.08
N THR A 194 -5.05 -2.84 -18.06
CA THR A 194 -4.30 -3.35 -19.21
C THR A 194 -4.33 -4.89 -19.25
N LYS A 195 -4.17 -5.56 -18.10
CA LYS A 195 -3.92 -7.01 -18.04
C LYS A 195 -5.16 -7.84 -17.67
N ALA A 196 -6.14 -7.24 -17.02
CA ALA A 196 -7.29 -7.94 -16.42
C ALA A 196 -8.64 -7.28 -16.75
N PHE A 197 -8.71 -6.40 -17.76
CA PHE A 197 -9.93 -5.69 -18.15
C PHE A 197 -11.14 -6.60 -18.36
N ARG A 198 -10.93 -7.78 -18.96
CA ARG A 198 -11.97 -8.76 -19.25
C ARG A 198 -12.73 -9.27 -18.03
N TYR A 199 -12.21 -9.06 -16.83
CA TYR A 199 -12.87 -9.45 -15.58
C TYR A 199 -13.62 -8.29 -14.92
N LEU A 200 -13.45 -7.05 -15.39
CA LEU A 200 -14.08 -5.88 -14.75
C LEU A 200 -15.51 -5.68 -15.28
N ASP A 201 -16.49 -5.78 -14.38
CA ASP A 201 -17.90 -5.50 -14.66
C ASP A 201 -18.27 -4.02 -14.39
N ALA A 202 -17.39 -3.30 -13.68
CA ALA A 202 -17.55 -1.88 -13.36
C ALA A 202 -16.21 -1.14 -13.58
N PRO A 203 -16.25 0.18 -13.89
CA PRO A 203 -15.04 0.99 -13.91
C PRO A 203 -14.32 0.93 -12.56
N PRO A 204 -13.01 0.63 -12.52
CA PRO A 204 -12.28 0.55 -11.27
C PRO A 204 -12.16 1.94 -10.64
N ALA A 205 -12.33 2.02 -9.33
CA ALA A 205 -12.33 3.29 -8.59
C ALA A 205 -11.06 3.45 -7.73
N ARG A 206 -10.81 4.68 -7.28
CA ARG A 206 -9.72 5.01 -6.36
C ARG A 206 -10.23 5.87 -5.22
N VAL A 207 -9.81 5.54 -4.01
CA VAL A 207 -9.99 6.39 -2.82
C VAL A 207 -8.62 6.83 -2.34
N THR A 208 -8.30 8.09 -2.62
CA THR A 208 -6.98 8.66 -2.34
C THR A 208 -7.08 9.89 -1.46
N ARG A 209 -5.93 10.43 -1.05
CA ARG A 209 -5.92 11.81 -0.54
C ARG A 209 -6.27 12.78 -1.66
N LEU A 210 -6.95 13.87 -1.33
CA LEU A 210 -7.11 15.00 -2.25
C LEU A 210 -5.73 15.53 -2.68
N ASP A 211 -5.68 16.16 -3.86
CA ASP A 211 -4.47 16.79 -4.42
C ASP A 211 -4.18 18.14 -3.73
N THR A 212 -4.10 18.10 -2.41
CA THR A 212 -3.77 19.23 -1.54
C THR A 212 -2.73 18.79 -0.50
N PRO A 213 -2.02 19.76 0.12
CA PRO A 213 -1.31 19.49 1.37
C PRO A 213 -2.22 18.91 2.46
N VAL A 214 -1.63 18.18 3.42
CA VAL A 214 -2.36 17.72 4.61
C VAL A 214 -2.51 18.87 5.61
N PRO A 215 -3.73 19.29 5.95
CA PRO A 215 -3.97 20.31 6.97
C PRO A 215 -3.64 19.80 8.38
N TRP A 216 -3.27 20.70 9.28
CA TRP A 216 -3.08 20.37 10.69
C TRP A 216 -4.41 20.20 11.45
N VAL A 217 -5.40 21.03 11.13
CA VAL A 217 -6.68 21.06 11.83
C VAL A 217 -7.45 19.75 11.56
N LYS A 218 -7.78 19.02 12.64
CA LYS A 218 -8.23 17.63 12.56
C LYS A 218 -9.43 17.38 11.63
N PRO A 219 -10.53 18.17 11.67
CA PRO A 219 -11.62 18.02 10.70
C PRO A 219 -11.17 18.11 9.24
N LEU A 220 -10.22 19.00 8.93
CA LEU A 220 -9.71 19.16 7.57
C LEU A 220 -8.70 18.06 7.20
N GLU A 221 -7.89 17.59 8.15
CA GLU A 221 -7.01 16.43 7.95
C GLU A 221 -7.82 15.18 7.53
N LEU A 222 -8.87 14.87 8.29
CA LEU A 222 -9.76 13.75 7.98
C LEU A 222 -10.55 13.97 6.69
N HIS A 223 -10.91 15.22 6.37
CA HIS A 223 -11.58 15.55 5.12
C HIS A 223 -10.70 15.31 3.89
N VAL A 224 -9.38 15.55 3.95
CA VAL A 224 -8.52 15.34 2.77
C VAL A 224 -8.04 13.90 2.63
N LEU A 225 -7.93 13.14 3.73
CA LEU A 225 -7.44 11.76 3.73
C LEU A 225 -8.55 10.74 3.41
N PRO A 226 -8.20 9.52 2.95
CA PRO A 226 -9.13 8.40 2.92
C PRO A 226 -9.76 8.13 4.29
N SER A 227 -11.02 7.76 4.31
CA SER A 227 -11.75 7.36 5.53
C SER A 227 -12.62 6.13 5.23
N VAL A 228 -13.07 5.46 6.29
CA VAL A 228 -13.93 4.27 6.21
C VAL A 228 -15.21 4.58 5.43
N GLU A 229 -15.81 5.75 5.67
CA GLU A 229 -17.04 6.19 5.00
C GLU A 229 -16.82 6.34 3.49
N LYS A 230 -15.76 7.04 3.09
CA LYS A 230 -15.41 7.23 1.67
C LYS A 230 -15.14 5.91 0.96
N ILE A 231 -14.45 4.99 1.63
CA ILE A 231 -14.17 3.64 1.09
C ILE A 231 -15.47 2.86 0.93
N THR A 232 -16.33 2.87 1.95
CA THR A 232 -17.62 2.17 1.94
C THR A 232 -18.53 2.70 0.82
N GLU A 233 -18.69 4.03 0.71
CA GLU A 233 -19.49 4.65 -0.34
C GLU A 233 -18.96 4.34 -1.74
N THR A 234 -17.65 4.46 -1.96
CA THR A 234 -17.04 4.17 -3.26
C THR A 234 -17.19 2.70 -3.65
N ALA A 235 -17.02 1.79 -2.69
CA ALA A 235 -17.23 0.36 -2.91
C ALA A 235 -18.69 0.05 -3.26
N LEU A 236 -19.67 0.61 -2.53
CA LEU A 236 -21.09 0.45 -2.85
C LEU A 236 -21.45 0.98 -4.25
N GLN A 237 -20.91 2.14 -4.63
CA GLN A 237 -21.09 2.68 -5.97
C GLN A 237 -20.52 1.77 -7.05
N THR A 238 -19.35 1.18 -6.79
CA THR A 238 -18.70 0.24 -7.73
C THR A 238 -19.48 -1.08 -7.83
N ILE A 239 -20.00 -1.58 -6.71
CA ILE A 239 -20.81 -2.79 -6.64
C ILE A 239 -22.12 -2.64 -7.43
N ARG A 240 -22.78 -1.49 -7.29
CA ARG A 240 -24.10 -1.19 -7.86
C ARG A 240 -24.04 -0.57 -9.27
N PHE A 241 -22.88 -0.55 -9.91
CA PHE A 241 -22.71 -0.08 -11.30
C PHE A 241 -23.53 -0.93 -12.28
#